data_AF-A0A973B1P8-F1
#
_entry.id   AF-A0A973B1P8-F1
#
_cell.length_a   1.000
_cell.length_b   1.000
_cell.length_c   1.000
_cell.angle_alpha   90.00
_cell.angle_beta   90.00
_cell.angle_gamma   90.00
#
_symmetry.space_group_name_H-M   'P 1'
#
loop_
_entity.id
_entity.type
_entity.pdbx_description
1 polymer ?
#
loop_
_entity_poly.entity_id
_entity_poly.type
_entity_poly.pdbx_seq_one_letter_code
_entity_poly.pdbx_strand_id
1 'polypeptide(L)'
;MTRLVRNSPEEVLGRLTFRRPDRLRHTTTIPAREATTAEWPDWVPSELLKAWAGQGITLPWAHQVRAAEFAHAGRDVVIATGTASGKSLAFTLPALSAVHRGLGAPNGRGSTTLYL
;
A
#
# COMPACT_ATOMS: atom_id res chain seq x y z
N MET A 1 5.99 -3.20 -31.58
CA MET A 1 7.45 -3.46 -31.42
C MET A 1 7.74 -3.62 -29.93
N THR A 2 7.78 -4.86 -29.44
CA THR A 2 7.94 -5.17 -28.02
C THR A 2 9.42 -5.00 -27.65
N ARG A 3 9.71 -4.05 -26.75
CA ARG A 3 11.06 -3.85 -26.20
C ARG A 3 11.47 -5.13 -25.47
N LEU A 4 12.46 -5.85 -25.99
CA LEU A 4 13.11 -6.94 -25.27
C LEU A 4 13.63 -6.37 -23.93
N VAL A 5 12.97 -6.74 -22.84
CA VAL A 5 13.40 -6.38 -21.49
C VAL A 5 14.64 -7.21 -21.21
N ARG A 6 15.82 -6.61 -21.38
CA ARG A 6 17.08 -7.25 -20.97
C ARG A 6 16.97 -7.63 -19.49
N ASN A 7 17.26 -8.89 -19.16
CA ASN A 7 17.17 -9.46 -17.81
C ASN A 7 15.74 -9.77 -17.36
N SER A 8 14.94 -10.43 -18.20
CA SER A 8 13.70 -11.03 -17.70
C SER A 8 14.00 -12.07 -16.60
N PRO A 9 13.07 -12.30 -15.65
CA PRO A 9 13.25 -13.35 -14.64
C PRO A 9 13.58 -14.72 -15.25
N GLU A 10 12.98 -15.05 -16.39
CA GLU A 10 13.23 -16.28 -17.13
C GLU A 10 14.65 -16.33 -17.70
N GLU A 11 15.15 -15.24 -18.28
CA GLU A 11 16.53 -15.14 -18.78
C GLU A 11 17.57 -15.24 -17.66
N VAL A 12 17.28 -14.67 -16.48
CA VAL A 12 18.14 -14.76 -15.30
C VAL A 12 18.15 -16.19 -14.78
N LEU A 13 16.98 -16.82 -14.64
CA LEU A 13 16.86 -18.22 -14.22
C LEU A 13 17.57 -19.17 -15.19
N GLY A 14 17.42 -18.94 -16.50
CA GLY A 14 18.13 -19.71 -17.53
C GLY A 14 19.65 -19.64 -17.37
N ARG A 15 20.20 -18.46 -17.09
CA ARG A 15 21.65 -18.29 -16.83
C ARG A 15 22.12 -19.02 -15.57
N LEU A 16 21.32 -19.03 -14.51
CA LEU A 16 21.65 -19.72 -13.25
C LEU A 16 21.62 -21.25 -13.38
N THR A 17 20.80 -21.78 -14.29
CA THR A 17 20.57 -23.23 -14.44
C THR A 17 21.35 -23.87 -15.56
N PHE A 18 21.83 -23.10 -16.55
CA PHE A 18 22.47 -23.60 -17.77
C PHE A 18 23.58 -24.65 -17.55
N ARG A 19 24.47 -24.48 -16.56
CA ARG A 19 25.57 -25.43 -16.29
C ARG A 19 25.25 -26.50 -15.24
N ARG A 20 24.11 -26.40 -14.56
CA ARG A 20 23.73 -27.23 -13.40
C ARG A 20 22.20 -27.42 -13.35
N PRO A 21 21.59 -28.02 -14.39
CA PRO A 21 20.13 -28.15 -14.48
C PRO A 21 19.55 -29.00 -13.33
N ASP A 22 20.37 -29.87 -12.74
CA ASP A 22 20.06 -30.73 -11.60
C ASP A 22 19.85 -29.99 -10.26
N ARG A 23 20.26 -28.72 -10.17
CA ARG A 23 20.15 -27.92 -8.94
C ARG A 23 18.82 -27.19 -8.77
N LEU A 24 18.10 -26.92 -9.86
CA LEU A 24 16.75 -26.35 -9.78
C LEU A 24 15.73 -27.46 -9.56
N ARG A 25 15.16 -27.51 -8.36
CA ARG A 25 14.16 -28.53 -8.01
C ARG A 25 12.74 -28.13 -8.38
N HIS A 26 12.43 -26.84 -8.33
CA HIS A 26 11.11 -26.31 -8.59
C HIS A 26 11.18 -24.87 -9.07
N THR A 27 10.30 -24.52 -10.00
CA THR A 27 10.02 -23.14 -10.39
C THR A 27 8.50 -22.98 -10.45
N THR A 28 8.02 -21.84 -10.00
CA THR A 28 6.60 -21.47 -10.09
C THR A 28 6.47 -20.03 -10.51
N THR A 29 5.66 -19.79 -11.53
CA THR A 29 5.31 -18.45 -11.97
C THR A 29 4.02 -18.04 -11.30
N ILE A 30 4.06 -16.96 -10.53
CA ILE A 30 2.85 -16.37 -9.95
C ILE A 30 2.29 -15.39 -10.98
N PRO A 31 1.05 -15.53 -11.43
CA PRO A 31 0.47 -14.63 -12.40
C PRO A 31 0.35 -13.21 -11.82
N ALA A 32 0.52 -12.21 -12.68
CA ALA A 32 0.24 -10.83 -12.34
C ALA A 32 -1.23 -10.68 -11.91
N ARG A 33 -1.48 -9.77 -10.98
CA ARG A 33 -2.83 -9.46 -10.49
C ARG A 33 -3.10 -8.00 -10.75
N GLU A 34 -4.25 -7.69 -11.30
CA GLU A 34 -4.68 -6.30 -11.45
C GLU A 34 -4.92 -5.66 -10.09
N ALA A 35 -4.57 -4.38 -9.98
CA ALA A 35 -4.82 -3.62 -8.78
C ALA A 35 -6.32 -3.31 -8.67
N THR A 36 -6.89 -3.54 -7.49
CA THR A 36 -8.25 -3.05 -7.16
C THR A 36 -8.11 -1.75 -6.38
N THR A 37 -8.59 -0.66 -6.95
CA THR A 37 -8.65 0.66 -6.31
C THR A 37 -10.01 0.90 -5.68
N ALA A 38 -10.10 1.91 -4.83
CA ALA A 38 -11.34 2.43 -4.27
C ALA A 38 -11.28 3.95 -4.19
N GLU A 39 -12.43 4.60 -4.04
CA GLU A 39 -12.51 6.04 -3.77
C GLU A 39 -11.91 6.38 -2.40
N TRP A 40 -11.46 7.62 -2.26
CA TRP A 40 -11.06 8.15 -0.96
C TRP A 40 -12.28 8.25 -0.03
N PRO A 41 -12.17 7.88 1.26
CA PRO A 41 -13.24 8.11 2.21
C PRO A 41 -13.57 9.59 2.40
N ASP A 42 -14.85 9.91 2.55
CA ASP A 42 -15.34 11.30 2.68
C ASP A 42 -14.84 12.01 3.95
N TRP A 43 -14.43 11.25 4.97
CA TRP A 43 -13.89 11.80 6.22
C TRP A 43 -12.43 12.25 6.10
N VAL A 44 -11.78 12.01 4.96
CA VAL A 44 -10.38 12.37 4.74
C VAL A 44 -10.27 13.86 4.37
N PRO A 45 -9.50 14.66 5.13
CA PRO A 45 -9.30 16.07 4.82
C PRO A 45 -8.68 16.30 3.44
N SER A 46 -9.18 17.33 2.73
CA SER A 46 -8.76 17.66 1.36
C SER A 46 -7.26 17.94 1.22
N GLU A 47 -6.65 18.45 2.28
CA GLU A 47 -5.25 18.79 2.43
C GLU A 47 -4.38 17.53 2.37
N LEU A 48 -4.85 16.45 3.01
CA LEU A 48 -4.18 15.16 2.96
C LEU A 48 -4.34 14.52 1.57
N LEU A 49 -5.52 14.63 0.94
CA LEU A 49 -5.75 14.17 -0.44
C LEU A 49 -4.78 14.85 -1.42
N LYS A 50 -4.61 16.17 -1.30
CA LYS A 50 -3.63 16.94 -2.09
C LYS A 50 -2.19 16.47 -1.84
N ALA A 51 -1.84 16.19 -0.58
CA ALA A 51 -0.51 15.70 -0.22
C ALA A 51 -0.22 14.32 -0.84
N TRP A 52 -1.17 13.38 -0.80
CA TRP A 52 -1.03 12.07 -1.44
C TRP A 52 -0.99 12.16 -2.97
N ALA A 53 -1.84 12.99 -3.57
CA ALA A 53 -1.80 13.25 -5.00
C ALA A 53 -0.43 13.79 -5.44
N GLY A 54 0.18 14.68 -4.64
CA GLY A 54 1.55 15.17 -4.86
C GLY A 54 2.63 14.10 -4.77
N GLN A 55 2.35 12.96 -4.14
CA GLN A 55 3.21 11.77 -4.10
C GLN A 55 2.83 10.73 -5.18
N GLY A 56 1.93 11.08 -6.10
CA GLY A 56 1.47 10.20 -7.18
C GLY A 56 0.39 9.20 -6.78
N ILE A 57 -0.20 9.32 -5.58
CA ILE A 57 -1.28 8.46 -5.10
C ILE A 57 -2.61 9.16 -5.41
N THR A 58 -3.19 8.84 -6.56
CA THR A 58 -4.48 9.42 -7.00
C THR A 58 -5.69 8.65 -6.46
N LEU A 59 -5.61 7.31 -6.43
CA LEU A 59 -6.60 6.44 -5.80
C LEU A 59 -5.89 5.43 -4.88
N PRO A 60 -6.42 5.18 -3.67
CA PRO A 60 -5.93 4.13 -2.80
C PRO A 60 -6.33 2.75 -3.33
N TRP A 61 -5.62 1.73 -2.88
CA TRP A 61 -6.04 0.34 -3.05
C TRP A 61 -7.23 0.02 -2.15
N ALA A 62 -8.13 -0.84 -2.63
CA ALA A 62 -9.36 -1.19 -1.93
C ALA A 62 -9.12 -1.76 -0.53
N HIS A 63 -8.04 -2.54 -0.32
CA HIS A 63 -7.70 -3.05 1.01
C HIS A 63 -7.25 -1.95 1.98
N GLN A 64 -6.65 -0.86 1.47
CA GLN A 64 -6.26 0.27 2.31
C GLN A 64 -7.49 1.02 2.81
N VAL A 65 -8.43 1.31 1.91
CA VAL A 65 -9.70 1.96 2.26
C VAL A 65 -10.49 1.12 3.25
N ARG A 66 -10.67 -0.18 2.98
CA ARG A 66 -11.42 -1.07 3.87
C ARG A 66 -10.84 -1.12 5.29
N ALA A 67 -9.52 -1.19 5.41
CA ALA A 67 -8.85 -1.18 6.71
C ALA A 67 -8.97 0.18 7.41
N ALA A 68 -8.80 1.27 6.65
CA ALA A 68 -8.92 2.63 7.15
C ALA A 68 -10.34 2.92 7.67
N GLU A 69 -11.38 2.47 6.98
CA GLU A 69 -12.77 2.60 7.44
C GLU A 69 -13.03 1.89 8.76
N PHE A 70 -12.53 0.66 8.91
CA PHE A 70 -12.65 -0.06 10.19
C PHE A 70 -11.90 0.64 11.32
N ALA A 71 -10.69 1.12 11.06
CA ALA A 71 -9.91 1.86 12.05
C ALA A 71 -10.58 3.20 12.40
N HIS A 72 -11.12 3.92 11.41
CA HIS A 72 -11.86 5.17 11.61
C HIS A 72 -13.13 4.95 12.45
N ALA A 73 -13.81 3.82 12.25
CA ALA A 73 -14.95 3.38 13.05
C ALA A 73 -14.58 2.87 14.46
N GLY A 74 -13.32 2.97 14.88
CA GLY A 74 -12.85 2.57 16.21
C GLY A 74 -12.69 1.06 16.40
N ARG A 75 -12.55 0.29 15.32
CA ARG A 75 -12.31 -1.16 15.38
C ARG A 75 -10.82 -1.47 15.36
N ASP A 76 -10.44 -2.54 16.06
CA ASP A 76 -9.11 -3.12 15.92
C ASP A 76 -8.97 -3.82 14.55
N VAL A 77 -7.87 -3.56 13.85
CA VAL A 77 -7.65 -4.04 12.48
C VAL A 77 -6.30 -4.75 12.37
N VAL A 78 -6.31 -5.95 11.79
CA VAL A 78 -5.11 -6.66 11.34
C VAL A 78 -5.10 -6.69 9.81
N ILE A 79 -3.99 -6.27 9.20
CA ILE A 79 -3.82 -6.23 7.75
C ILE A 79 -2.75 -7.25 7.33
N ALA A 80 -3.19 -8.36 6.73
CA ALA A 80 -2.32 -9.43 6.25
C ALA A 80 -2.15 -9.38 4.73
N THR A 81 -1.32 -8.47 4.23
CA THR A 81 -1.00 -8.34 2.80
C THR A 81 0.51 -8.37 2.55
N GLY A 82 0.91 -8.73 1.33
CA GLY A 82 2.32 -8.88 0.95
C GLY A 82 3.16 -7.60 1.13
N THR A 83 4.48 -7.74 1.15
CA THR A 83 5.42 -6.60 1.16
C THR A 83 5.18 -5.71 -0.06
N ALA A 84 5.44 -4.41 0.07
CA ALA A 84 5.18 -3.39 -0.95
C ALA A 84 3.70 -3.22 -1.38
N SER A 85 2.75 -3.87 -0.70
CA SER A 85 1.31 -3.65 -0.90
C SER A 85 0.78 -2.39 -0.18
N GLY A 86 1.65 -1.49 0.29
CA GLY A 86 1.27 -0.18 0.84
C GLY A 86 0.33 -0.23 2.05
N LYS A 87 0.50 -1.23 2.90
CA LYS A 87 -0.17 -1.30 4.22
C LYS A 87 0.00 -0.02 5.03
N SER A 88 1.12 0.67 4.84
CA SER A 88 1.42 1.93 5.51
C SER A 88 0.31 2.96 5.35
N LEU A 89 -0.19 3.16 4.13
CA LEU A 89 -1.27 4.11 3.88
C LEU A 89 -2.55 3.73 4.63
N ALA A 90 -2.83 2.43 4.79
CA ALA A 90 -4.05 1.95 5.44
C ALA A 90 -4.15 2.39 6.92
N PHE A 91 -3.03 2.44 7.65
CA PHE A 91 -3.02 2.90 9.04
C PHE A 91 -2.66 4.39 9.18
N THR A 92 -1.87 4.97 8.27
CA THR A 92 -1.57 6.41 8.35
C THR A 92 -2.75 7.28 7.93
N LEU A 93 -3.61 6.81 7.01
CA LEU A 93 -4.80 7.54 6.56
C LEU A 93 -5.74 7.92 7.73
N PRO A 94 -6.25 6.99 8.55
CA PRO A 94 -7.10 7.34 9.69
C PRO A 94 -6.33 8.14 10.76
N ALA A 95 -5.05 7.83 10.99
CA ALA A 95 -4.26 8.47 12.03
C ALA A 95 -3.94 9.94 11.72
N LEU A 96 -3.47 10.23 10.50
CA LEU A 96 -3.22 11.61 10.05
C LEU A 96 -4.52 12.40 9.96
N SER A 97 -5.62 11.78 9.55
CA SER A 97 -6.94 12.44 9.53
C SER A 97 -7.41 12.79 10.95
N ALA A 98 -7.16 11.94 11.93
CA ALA A 98 -7.45 12.24 13.34
C ALA A 98 -6.58 13.39 13.87
N VAL A 99 -5.27 13.37 13.62
CA VAL A 99 -4.33 14.46 13.98
C VAL A 99 -4.77 15.77 13.33
N HIS A 100 -5.09 15.75 12.03
CA HIS A 100 -5.52 16.94 11.30
C HIS A 100 -6.81 17.54 11.86
N ARG A 101 -7.84 16.73 12.14
CA ARG A 101 -9.06 17.21 12.82
C ARG A 101 -8.77 17.80 14.20
N GLY A 102 -7.81 17.22 14.92
CA GLY A 102 -7.36 17.67 16.23
C GLY A 102 -6.72 19.06 16.24
N LEU A 103 -6.24 19.56 15.10
CA LEU A 103 -5.64 20.90 15.00
C LEU A 103 -6.62 22.03 15.36
N GLY A 104 -7.93 21.78 15.22
CA GLY A 104 -8.98 22.73 15.60
C GLY A 104 -9.44 22.64 17.07
N ALA A 105 -8.79 21.82 17.92
CA ALA A 105 -9.23 21.62 19.30
C ALA A 105 -9.10 22.91 20.14
N PRO A 106 -10.10 23.27 20.99
CA PRO A 106 -10.12 24.53 21.74
C PRO A 106 -8.92 24.77 22.67
N ASN A 107 -8.28 23.69 23.11
CA ASN A 107 -7.15 23.69 24.03
C ASN A 107 -5.79 23.54 23.31
N GLY A 108 -5.76 23.52 21.97
CA GLY A 108 -4.57 23.24 21.18
C GLY A 108 -4.01 21.82 21.37
N ARG A 109 -4.72 20.94 22.08
CA ARG A 109 -4.34 19.55 22.35
C ARG A 109 -5.34 18.65 21.63
N GLY A 110 -5.04 18.44 20.35
CA GLY A 110 -5.81 17.57 19.47
C GLY A 110 -5.55 16.08 19.67
N SER A 111 -5.80 15.32 18.62
CA SER A 111 -5.48 13.89 18.56
C SER A 111 -3.98 13.66 18.49
N THR A 112 -3.49 12.69 19.25
CA THR A 112 -2.10 12.19 19.18
C THR A 112 -2.10 10.82 18.53
N THR A 113 -1.20 10.59 17.58
CA THR A 113 -0.93 9.26 17.03
C THR A 113 0.42 8.79 17.54
N LEU A 114 0.43 7.62 18.18
CA LEU A 114 1.65 6.89 18.50
C LEU A 114 1.89 5.85 17.41
N TYR A 115 3.05 5.91 16.76
CA TYR A 115 3.51 4.93 15.79
C TYR A 115 4.74 4.23 16.36
N LEU A 116 4.65 2.92 16.58
CA LEU A 116 5.69 2.08 17.19
C LEU A 116 6.29 1.12 16.16
#